data_AF-A3X622-F1
#
_entry.id   AF-A3X622-F1
#
_cell.length_a   1.000
_cell.length_b   1.000
_cell.length_c   1.000
_cell.angle_alpha   90.00
_cell.angle_beta   90.00
_cell.angle_gamma   90.00
#
_symmetry.space_group_name_H-M   'P 1'
#
loop_
_entity.id
_entity.type
_entity.pdbx_description
1 polymer ?
#
loop_
_entity_poly.entity_id
_entity_poly.type
_entity_poly.pdbx_seq_one_letter_code
_entity_poly.pdbx_strand_id
1 'polypeptide(L)'
;MNSEMRPKAPNLDPDTVREEVQARTQALWPRAAEAAGLAEEGAVFRRLGSNRLLEHRRCVLEVKTVDGQSFVLRADFDRVNPRALNRQLERQSKAAQSLRPVPGVSAPEMLWKDPQHPYALMAFVQGDTAYRTLALTDYGFGARDDVLRRIGKAVGELHRVSDAGVRQFWPKPFLKMVSNRALEVREGQLWLPKPNRFLGLCAHLHRAARGARGNEFRSALAHGDLHLRNIIMSERGVSFIDFLNHNAIFPQRDIADIWLANCPEHLASDGNTPGFGLVSQADWVAFEEGYGASLTDDPVFRFLFAWRLFRFWVSLGRKLPELQRNSQTAVSVVRVLDALLADEAG
;
A
#
# COMPACT_ATOMS: atom_id res chain seq x y z
N MET A 1 15.61 40.16 16.65
CA MET A 1 16.14 39.93 15.29
C MET A 1 15.12 39.13 14.50
N ASN A 2 14.70 39.71 13.39
CA ASN A 2 13.55 39.42 12.53
C ASN A 2 13.12 37.95 12.42
N SER A 3 11.91 37.69 12.93
CA SER A 3 11.05 36.58 12.51
C SER A 3 10.45 36.95 11.15
N GLU A 4 11.10 36.53 10.07
CA GLU A 4 10.47 36.53 8.76
C GLU A 4 9.40 35.43 8.75
N MET A 5 8.16 35.87 8.96
CA MET A 5 6.97 35.08 8.66
C MET A 5 7.07 34.58 7.23
N ARG A 6 7.03 33.26 7.05
CA ARG A 6 6.74 32.66 5.74
C ARG A 6 5.48 33.32 5.18
N PRO A 7 5.48 33.77 3.92
CA PRO A 7 4.27 34.34 3.33
C PRO A 7 3.15 33.31 3.44
N LYS A 8 2.05 33.70 4.07
CA LYS A 8 0.79 32.95 4.07
C LYS A 8 0.44 32.71 2.61
N ALA A 9 0.48 31.45 2.16
CA ALA A 9 -0.05 31.09 0.86
C ALA A 9 -1.49 31.64 0.76
N PRO A 10 -1.90 32.22 -0.39
CA PRO A 10 -3.25 32.72 -0.53
C PRO A 10 -4.22 31.58 -0.18
N ASN A 11 -5.16 31.90 0.71
CA ASN A 11 -6.16 30.99 1.24
C ASN A 11 -7.21 30.73 0.14
N LEU A 12 -6.79 30.06 -0.93
CA LEU A 12 -7.65 29.66 -2.02
C LEU A 12 -8.64 28.62 -1.47
N ASP A 13 -9.91 28.79 -1.84
CA ASP A 13 -10.96 27.83 -1.53
C ASP A 13 -10.54 26.42 -1.99
N PRO A 14 -10.54 25.40 -1.10
CA PRO A 14 -10.12 24.04 -1.43
C PRO A 14 -10.79 23.46 -2.68
N ASP A 15 -12.05 23.79 -2.92
CA ASP A 15 -12.78 23.34 -4.11
C ASP A 15 -12.26 24.02 -5.38
N THR A 16 -11.97 25.33 -5.32
CA THR A 16 -11.36 26.07 -6.44
C THR A 16 -9.98 25.50 -6.81
N VAL A 17 -9.13 25.21 -5.82
CA VAL A 17 -7.82 24.57 -6.07
C VAL A 17 -7.99 23.19 -6.71
N ARG A 18 -8.99 22.43 -6.24
CA ARG A 18 -9.28 21.10 -6.76
C ARG A 18 -9.72 21.14 -8.23
N GLU A 19 -10.55 22.11 -8.60
CA GLU A 19 -10.99 22.36 -9.97
C GLU A 19 -9.83 22.80 -10.88
N GLU A 20 -8.97 23.71 -10.41
CA GLU A 20 -7.79 24.15 -11.15
C GLU A 20 -6.86 22.98 -11.50
N VAL A 21 -6.55 22.13 -10.52
CA VAL A 21 -5.70 20.95 -10.72
C VAL A 21 -6.35 19.97 -11.71
N GLN A 22 -7.68 19.83 -11.67
CA GLN A 22 -8.41 19.02 -12.63
C GLN A 22 -8.33 19.60 -14.05
N ALA A 23 -8.62 20.88 -14.24
CA ALA A 23 -8.54 21.55 -15.53
C ALA A 23 -7.13 21.44 -16.13
N ARG A 24 -6.09 21.65 -15.32
CA ARG A 24 -4.69 21.47 -15.73
C ARG A 24 -4.35 20.04 -16.11
N THR A 25 -4.99 19.06 -15.48
CA THR A 25 -4.81 17.64 -15.83
C THR A 25 -5.53 17.31 -17.13
N GLN A 26 -6.75 17.82 -17.34
CA GLN A 26 -7.50 17.67 -18.60
C GLN A 26 -6.74 18.28 -19.78
N ALA A 27 -6.07 19.42 -19.59
CA ALA A 27 -5.24 20.06 -20.60
C ALA A 27 -4.04 19.22 -21.09
N LEU A 28 -3.70 18.11 -20.40
CA LEU A 28 -2.68 17.16 -20.85
C LEU A 28 -3.22 16.15 -21.86
N TRP A 29 -4.54 16.01 -21.98
CA TRP A 29 -5.19 15.00 -22.82
C TRP A 29 -4.75 15.05 -24.29
N PRO A 30 -4.72 16.20 -24.99
CA PRO A 30 -4.36 16.24 -26.42
C PRO A 30 -3.00 15.60 -26.70
N ARG A 31 -1.98 15.97 -25.89
CA ARG A 31 -0.62 15.42 -26.00
C ARG A 31 -0.57 13.93 -25.66
N ALA A 32 -1.32 13.50 -24.66
CA ALA A 32 -1.36 12.10 -24.24
C ALA A 32 -2.08 11.22 -25.26
N ALA A 33 -3.18 11.71 -25.83
CA ALA A 33 -3.98 11.04 -26.84
C ALA A 33 -3.19 10.88 -28.14
N GLU A 34 -2.56 11.95 -28.63
CA GLU A 34 -1.69 11.92 -29.82
C GLU A 34 -0.57 10.88 -29.67
N ALA A 35 0.14 10.91 -28.54
CA ALA A 35 1.24 9.98 -28.29
C ALA A 35 0.78 8.51 -28.16
N ALA A 36 -0.46 8.28 -27.73
CA ALA A 36 -1.05 6.95 -27.61
C ALA A 36 -1.83 6.51 -28.87
N GLY A 37 -1.92 7.35 -29.91
CA GLY A 37 -2.68 7.07 -31.13
C GLY A 37 -4.20 7.07 -30.92
N LEU A 38 -4.70 7.86 -29.96
CA LEU A 38 -6.13 7.96 -29.59
C LEU A 38 -6.77 9.22 -30.17
N ALA A 39 -8.09 9.18 -30.38
CA ALA A 39 -8.86 10.36 -30.77
C ALA A 39 -8.94 11.36 -29.60
N GLU A 40 -8.62 12.63 -29.86
CA GLU A 40 -8.69 13.70 -28.87
C GLU A 40 -10.14 14.10 -28.57
N GLU A 41 -10.96 14.25 -29.61
CA GLU A 41 -12.30 14.83 -29.54
C GLU A 41 -13.30 13.93 -28.82
N GLY A 42 -14.25 14.56 -28.11
CA GLY A 42 -15.37 13.87 -27.46
C GLY A 42 -15.02 13.06 -26.22
N ALA A 43 -13.80 13.18 -25.69
CA ALA A 43 -13.41 12.55 -24.44
C ALA A 43 -14.17 13.15 -23.23
N VAL A 44 -14.67 12.27 -22.36
CA VAL A 44 -15.35 12.63 -21.11
C VAL A 44 -14.45 12.31 -19.94
N PHE A 45 -14.34 13.24 -19.00
CA PHE A 45 -13.45 13.13 -17.84
C PHE A 45 -14.24 12.93 -16.56
N ARG A 46 -13.83 11.94 -15.77
CA ARG A 46 -14.35 11.70 -14.43
C ARG A 46 -13.20 11.63 -13.44
N ARG A 47 -13.25 12.45 -12.39
CA ARG A 47 -12.23 12.39 -11.35
C ARG A 47 -12.35 11.09 -10.56
N LEU A 48 -11.22 10.41 -10.38
CA LEU A 48 -11.13 9.24 -9.52
C LEU A 48 -10.76 9.66 -8.10
N GLY A 49 -11.23 8.88 -7.12
CA GLY A 49 -10.90 9.10 -5.72
C GLY A 49 -9.40 9.02 -5.49
N SER A 50 -8.83 10.01 -4.80
CA SER A 50 -7.41 10.05 -4.48
C SER A 50 -7.19 10.47 -3.02
N ASN A 51 -5.94 10.47 -2.57
CA ASN A 51 -5.62 10.97 -1.24
C ASN A 51 -5.93 12.47 -1.15
N ARG A 52 -6.96 12.84 -0.37
CA ARG A 52 -7.41 14.23 -0.16
C ARG A 52 -6.29 15.20 0.21
N LEU A 53 -5.28 14.73 0.94
CA LEU A 53 -4.12 15.55 1.33
C LEU A 53 -3.24 15.95 0.15
N LEU A 54 -3.41 15.32 -1.01
CA LEU A 54 -2.63 15.57 -2.22
C LEU A 54 -3.48 16.20 -3.34
N GLU A 55 -4.80 16.33 -3.18
CA GLU A 55 -5.70 16.79 -4.25
C GLU A 55 -5.41 18.22 -4.74
N HIS A 56 -4.75 19.02 -3.92
CA HIS A 56 -4.28 20.36 -4.26
C HIS A 56 -3.10 20.39 -5.24
N ARG A 57 -2.47 19.24 -5.50
CA ARG A 57 -1.32 19.11 -6.41
C ARG A 57 -1.34 17.88 -7.30
N ARG A 58 -2.20 16.91 -7.01
CA ARG A 58 -2.32 15.66 -7.76
C ARG A 58 -3.77 15.47 -8.19
N CYS A 59 -3.95 15.03 -9.43
CA CYS A 59 -5.24 14.61 -9.93
C CYS A 59 -5.10 13.33 -10.75
N VAL A 60 -6.13 12.50 -10.66
CA VAL A 60 -6.28 11.25 -11.40
C VAL A 60 -7.67 11.29 -12.03
N LEU A 61 -7.71 11.21 -13.35
CA LEU A 61 -8.93 11.24 -14.14
C LEU A 61 -9.09 9.89 -14.83
N GLU A 62 -10.29 9.33 -14.79
CA GLU A 62 -10.74 8.45 -15.86
C GLU A 62 -11.03 9.32 -17.09
N VAL A 63 -10.47 8.93 -18.23
CA VAL A 63 -10.79 9.50 -19.54
C VAL A 63 -11.55 8.44 -20.31
N LYS A 64 -12.79 8.74 -20.71
CA LYS A 64 -13.60 7.88 -21.54
C LYS A 64 -13.71 8.46 -22.95
N THR A 65 -13.23 7.73 -23.94
CA THR A 65 -13.26 8.13 -25.36
C THR A 65 -14.63 7.84 -25.98
N VAL A 66 -14.89 8.40 -27.17
CA VAL A 66 -16.17 8.28 -27.90
C VAL A 66 -16.51 6.84 -28.26
N ASP A 67 -15.50 6.02 -28.54
CA ASP A 67 -15.63 4.57 -28.78
C ASP A 67 -15.86 3.76 -27.49
N GLY A 68 -15.95 4.42 -26.34
CA GLY A 68 -16.28 3.82 -25.06
C GLY A 68 -15.09 3.22 -24.31
N GLN A 69 -13.86 3.36 -24.80
CA GLN A 69 -12.66 2.94 -24.08
C GLN A 69 -12.38 3.86 -22.89
N SER A 70 -11.83 3.30 -21.81
CA SER A 70 -11.45 4.05 -20.61
C SER A 70 -9.93 4.00 -20.41
N PHE A 71 -9.39 5.13 -19.94
CA PHE A 71 -7.98 5.31 -19.59
C PHE A 71 -7.85 6.04 -18.26
N VAL A 72 -6.66 5.99 -17.67
CA VAL A 72 -6.32 6.77 -16.47
C VAL A 72 -5.28 7.83 -16.83
N LEU A 73 -5.68 9.10 -16.78
CA LEU A 73 -4.78 10.24 -16.91
C LEU A 73 -4.43 10.76 -15.52
N ARG A 74 -3.15 10.69 -15.16
CA ARG A 74 -2.62 11.10 -13.86
C ARG A 74 -1.61 12.22 -14.03
N ALA A 75 -1.74 13.24 -13.19
CA ALA A 75 -0.76 14.30 -13.07
C ALA A 75 -0.42 14.61 -11.61
N ASP A 76 0.87 14.76 -11.31
CA ASP A 76 1.36 15.31 -10.05
C ASP A 76 2.17 16.58 -10.34
N PHE A 77 1.69 17.72 -9.87
CA PHE A 77 2.28 19.03 -10.10
C PHE A 77 3.29 19.43 -9.02
N ASP A 78 3.66 18.51 -8.12
CA ASP A 78 4.67 18.78 -7.11
C ASP A 78 6.04 19.04 -7.71
N ARG A 79 6.59 20.20 -7.37
CA ARG A 79 7.90 20.65 -7.83
C ARG A 79 9.04 20.19 -6.91
N VAL A 80 8.73 19.65 -5.72
CA VAL A 80 9.75 19.33 -4.71
C VAL A 80 10.53 18.06 -5.06
N ASN A 81 9.91 17.06 -5.68
CA ASN A 81 10.61 15.81 -6.02
C ASN A 81 10.07 15.07 -7.27
N PRO A 82 10.10 15.71 -8.46
CA PRO A 82 9.61 15.10 -9.70
C PRO A 82 10.39 13.82 -10.07
N ARG A 83 11.68 13.74 -9.72
CA ARG A 83 12.51 12.54 -9.97
C ARG A 83 12.01 11.31 -9.21
N ALA A 84 11.61 11.44 -7.95
CA ALA A 84 11.09 10.30 -7.19
C ALA A 84 9.75 9.81 -7.76
N LEU A 85 8.88 10.74 -8.16
CA LEU A 85 7.58 10.44 -8.78
C LEU A 85 7.76 9.77 -10.15
N ASN A 86 8.70 10.23 -10.97
CA ASN A 86 9.02 9.59 -12.26
C ASN A 86 9.53 8.15 -12.09
N ARG A 87 10.29 7.86 -11.03
CA ARG A 87 10.70 6.48 -10.72
C ARG A 87 9.53 5.61 -10.28
N GLN A 88 8.48 6.17 -9.66
CA GLN A 88 7.25 5.43 -9.37
C GLN A 88 6.54 5.03 -10.67
N LEU A 89 6.45 5.93 -11.64
CA LEU A 89 5.88 5.62 -12.96
C LEU A 89 6.71 4.58 -13.72
N GLU A 90 8.04 4.62 -13.62
CA GLU A 90 8.92 3.56 -14.18
C GLU A 90 8.68 2.21 -13.50
N ARG A 91 8.44 2.21 -12.20
CA ARG A 91 8.14 1.00 -11.44
C ARG A 91 6.82 0.37 -11.90
N GLN A 92 5.77 1.18 -12.05
CA GLN A 92 4.49 0.77 -12.62
C GLN A 92 4.66 0.15 -14.01
N SER A 93 5.39 0.85 -14.90
CA SER A 93 5.63 0.37 -16.28
C SER A 93 6.37 -0.96 -16.31
N LYS A 94 7.42 -1.12 -15.49
CA LYS A 94 8.16 -2.39 -15.37
C LYS A 94 7.26 -3.52 -14.84
N ALA A 95 6.43 -3.24 -13.84
CA ALA A 95 5.50 -4.25 -13.31
C ALA A 95 4.50 -4.72 -14.37
N ALA A 96 3.92 -3.80 -15.15
CA ALA A 96 3.02 -4.13 -16.25
C ALA A 96 3.71 -5.01 -17.31
N GLN A 97 4.96 -4.69 -17.68
CA GLN A 97 5.74 -5.50 -18.62
C GLN A 97 6.03 -6.90 -18.08
N SER A 98 6.49 -7.00 -16.82
CA SER A 98 6.81 -8.29 -16.19
C SER A 98 5.61 -9.18 -15.97
N LEU A 99 4.41 -8.61 -15.77
CA LEU A 99 3.17 -9.36 -15.57
C LEU A 99 2.47 -9.74 -16.87
N ARG A 100 2.84 -9.15 -18.01
CA ARG A 100 2.24 -9.46 -19.32
C ARG A 100 2.13 -10.96 -19.66
N PRO A 101 3.12 -11.83 -19.35
CA PRO A 101 3.01 -13.26 -19.64
C PRO A 101 2.19 -14.04 -18.60
N VAL A 102 1.72 -13.43 -17.51
CA VAL A 102 1.02 -14.12 -16.42
C VAL A 102 -0.50 -14.09 -16.66
N PRO A 103 -1.16 -15.23 -16.91
CA PRO A 103 -2.60 -15.26 -17.12
C PRO A 103 -3.36 -14.84 -15.85
N GLY A 104 -4.31 -13.92 -16.01
CA GLY A 104 -5.19 -13.49 -14.92
C GLY A 104 -4.56 -12.56 -13.88
N VAL A 105 -3.31 -12.11 -14.09
CA VAL A 105 -2.63 -11.13 -13.23
C VAL A 105 -2.06 -10.01 -14.08
N SER A 106 -2.26 -8.75 -13.69
CA SER A 106 -1.78 -7.61 -14.48
C SER A 106 -1.45 -6.36 -13.67
N ALA A 107 -0.91 -5.36 -14.34
CA ALA A 107 -0.86 -3.98 -13.86
C ALA A 107 -1.19 -3.05 -15.06
N PRO A 108 -1.76 -1.86 -14.82
CA PRO A 108 -2.04 -0.88 -15.87
C PRO A 108 -0.84 -0.63 -16.78
N GLU A 109 -1.03 -0.84 -18.08
CA GLU A 109 -0.03 -0.52 -19.10
C GLU A 109 0.20 0.98 -19.17
N MET A 110 1.46 1.38 -19.36
CA MET A 110 1.86 2.77 -19.55
C MET A 110 1.76 3.12 -21.03
N LEU A 111 0.78 3.95 -21.39
CA LEU A 111 0.51 4.36 -22.77
C LEU A 111 1.27 5.63 -23.15
N TRP A 112 1.41 6.55 -22.19
CA TRP A 112 2.18 7.77 -22.36
C TRP A 112 2.77 8.22 -21.02
N LYS A 113 3.96 8.81 -21.06
CA LYS A 113 4.63 9.44 -19.92
C LYS A 113 5.27 10.74 -20.39
N ASP A 114 5.05 11.83 -19.65
CA ASP A 114 5.74 13.09 -19.93
C ASP A 114 7.25 12.95 -19.58
N PRO A 115 8.17 13.41 -20.44
CA PRO A 115 9.60 13.21 -20.24
C PRO A 115 10.16 14.03 -19.07
N GLN A 116 9.51 15.13 -18.69
CA GLN A 116 10.02 16.06 -17.68
C GLN A 116 9.23 16.02 -16.38
N HIS A 117 7.93 15.75 -16.47
CA HIS A 117 7.00 15.81 -15.36
C HIS A 117 6.41 14.43 -15.05
N PRO A 118 5.97 14.19 -13.79
CA PRO A 118 5.34 12.93 -13.41
C PRO A 118 3.87 12.89 -13.85
N TYR A 119 3.67 12.99 -15.15
CA TYR A 119 2.38 12.85 -15.83
C TYR A 119 2.38 11.56 -16.62
N ALA A 120 1.24 10.87 -16.63
CA ALA A 120 1.12 9.60 -17.29
C ALA A 120 -0.31 9.34 -17.77
N LEU A 121 -0.42 8.64 -18.90
CA LEU A 121 -1.63 7.98 -19.37
C LEU A 121 -1.42 6.48 -19.24
N MET A 122 -2.39 5.80 -18.62
CA MET A 122 -2.35 4.36 -18.41
C MET A 122 -3.64 3.71 -18.87
N ALA A 123 -3.57 2.41 -19.19
CA ALA A 123 -4.77 1.61 -19.42
C ALA A 123 -5.67 1.62 -18.18
N PHE A 124 -6.99 1.72 -18.37
CA PHE A 124 -7.94 1.59 -17.27
C PHE A 124 -8.16 0.12 -16.92
N VAL A 125 -8.12 -0.19 -15.63
CA VAL A 125 -8.43 -1.53 -15.12
C VAL A 125 -9.87 -1.56 -14.65
N GLN A 126 -10.68 -2.40 -15.28
CA GLN A 126 -12.06 -2.66 -14.88
C GLN A 126 -12.11 -3.56 -13.65
N GLY A 127 -13.05 -3.29 -12.75
CA GLY A 127 -13.30 -4.09 -11.56
C GLY A 127 -13.48 -3.25 -10.29
N ASP A 128 -13.68 -3.96 -9.18
CA ASP A 128 -13.75 -3.36 -7.85
C ASP A 128 -12.44 -3.57 -7.10
N THR A 129 -12.14 -2.70 -6.14
CA THR A 129 -11.02 -2.95 -5.22
C THR A 129 -11.27 -4.25 -4.44
N ALA A 130 -10.22 -5.03 -4.16
CA ALA A 130 -10.30 -6.22 -3.31
C ALA A 130 -10.93 -5.92 -1.94
N TYR A 131 -10.70 -4.71 -1.42
CA TYR A 131 -11.39 -4.21 -0.22
C TYR A 131 -12.92 -4.29 -0.34
N ARG A 132 -13.46 -3.76 -1.44
CA ARG A 132 -14.90 -3.77 -1.71
C ARG A 132 -15.41 -5.17 -2.03
N THR A 133 -14.64 -5.95 -2.80
CA THR A 133 -14.99 -7.35 -3.11
C THR A 133 -15.12 -8.18 -1.83
N LEU A 134 -14.19 -8.05 -0.89
CA LEU A 134 -14.28 -8.73 0.41
C LEU A 134 -15.44 -8.22 1.27
N ALA A 135 -15.73 -6.92 1.26
CA ALA A 135 -16.88 -6.40 2.00
C ALA A 135 -18.21 -6.93 1.47
N LEU A 136 -18.31 -7.19 0.15
CA LEU A 136 -19.52 -7.74 -0.47
C LEU A 136 -19.78 -9.21 -0.08
N THR A 137 -18.74 -9.98 0.28
CA THR A 137 -18.94 -11.36 0.75
C THR A 137 -19.69 -11.43 2.07
N ASP A 138 -19.57 -10.39 2.91
CA ASP A 138 -20.29 -10.31 4.18
C ASP A 138 -21.82 -10.14 3.97
N TYR A 139 -22.22 -9.72 2.76
CA TYR A 139 -23.62 -9.62 2.32
C TYR A 139 -24.07 -10.81 1.46
N GLY A 140 -23.26 -11.88 1.40
CA GLY A 140 -23.56 -13.10 0.64
C GLY A 140 -23.20 -13.04 -0.85
N PHE A 141 -22.50 -12.00 -1.31
CA PHE A 141 -22.05 -11.91 -2.70
C PHE A 141 -20.66 -12.50 -2.86
N GLY A 142 -20.61 -13.77 -3.27
CA GLY A 142 -19.38 -14.53 -3.46
C GLY A 142 -18.85 -15.18 -2.17
N ALA A 143 -17.81 -16.00 -2.32
CA ALA A 143 -17.19 -16.70 -1.20
C ALA A 143 -15.89 -15.99 -0.78
N ARG A 144 -15.76 -15.69 0.52
CA ARG A 144 -14.62 -14.92 1.07
C ARG A 144 -13.29 -15.64 0.86
N ASP A 145 -13.28 -16.96 1.08
CA ASP A 145 -12.13 -17.82 0.87
C ASP A 145 -11.69 -17.84 -0.60
N ASP A 146 -12.62 -17.92 -1.56
CA ASP A 146 -12.30 -17.81 -2.98
C ASP A 146 -11.66 -16.47 -3.33
N VAL A 147 -12.18 -15.37 -2.79
CA VAL A 147 -11.62 -14.03 -3.00
C VAL A 147 -10.19 -13.97 -2.45
N LEU A 148 -9.97 -14.45 -1.23
CA LEU A 148 -8.64 -14.46 -0.60
C LEU A 148 -7.64 -15.39 -1.30
N ARG A 149 -8.08 -16.56 -1.76
CA ARG A 149 -7.26 -17.48 -2.56
C ARG A 149 -6.82 -16.85 -3.87
N ARG A 150 -7.72 -16.11 -4.54
CA ARG A 150 -7.40 -15.37 -5.76
C ARG A 150 -6.40 -14.23 -5.50
N ILE A 151 -6.57 -13.50 -4.40
CA ILE A 151 -5.61 -12.45 -3.99
C ILE A 151 -4.25 -13.09 -3.70
N GLY A 152 -4.19 -14.14 -2.86
CA GLY A 152 -2.97 -14.86 -2.53
C GLY A 152 -2.23 -15.33 -3.79
N LYS A 153 -2.95 -15.95 -4.73
CA LYS A 153 -2.40 -16.39 -6.03
C LYS A 153 -1.79 -15.24 -6.81
N ALA A 154 -2.53 -14.14 -6.99
CA ALA A 154 -2.05 -12.99 -7.73
C ALA A 154 -0.82 -12.33 -7.08
N VAL A 155 -0.79 -12.25 -5.74
CA VAL A 155 0.36 -11.73 -4.98
C VAL A 155 1.57 -12.65 -5.12
N GLY A 156 1.36 -13.97 -5.10
CA GLY A 156 2.40 -14.95 -5.40
C GLY A 156 3.02 -14.74 -6.78
N GLU A 157 2.20 -14.53 -7.81
CA GLU A 157 2.68 -14.23 -9.15
C GLU A 157 3.41 -12.89 -9.23
N LEU A 158 2.88 -11.84 -8.61
CA LEU A 158 3.55 -10.53 -8.53
C LEU A 158 4.97 -10.65 -7.96
N HIS A 159 5.14 -11.46 -6.92
CA HIS A 159 6.46 -11.68 -6.34
C HIS A 159 7.35 -12.55 -7.24
N ARG A 160 6.81 -13.60 -7.87
CA ARG A 160 7.55 -14.49 -8.77
C ARG A 160 8.10 -13.79 -10.00
N VAL A 161 7.33 -12.92 -10.66
CA VAL A 161 7.78 -12.29 -11.93
C VAL A 161 9.02 -11.41 -11.79
N SER A 162 9.30 -10.92 -10.58
CA SER A 162 10.51 -10.14 -10.32
C SER A 162 11.76 -10.98 -10.08
N ASP A 163 11.58 -12.27 -9.78
CA ASP A 163 12.57 -13.29 -9.39
C ASP A 163 13.92 -12.72 -8.95
N ALA A 164 13.97 -12.14 -7.74
CA ALA A 164 15.19 -11.53 -7.22
C ALA A 164 16.13 -12.53 -6.51
N GLY A 165 15.83 -13.83 -6.63
CA GLY A 165 16.58 -14.95 -6.07
C GLY A 165 16.36 -15.18 -4.57
N VAL A 166 16.99 -16.23 -4.04
CA VAL A 166 17.00 -16.55 -2.60
C VAL A 166 18.04 -15.72 -1.87
N ARG A 167 17.71 -15.21 -0.69
CA ARG A 167 18.59 -14.40 0.15
C ARG A 167 18.46 -14.79 1.62
N GLN A 168 19.47 -14.47 2.40
CA GLN A 168 19.41 -14.60 3.86
C GLN A 168 18.90 -13.31 4.51
N PHE A 169 18.03 -13.47 5.51
CA PHE A 169 17.47 -12.35 6.23
C PHE A 169 18.44 -11.78 7.28
N TRP A 170 18.67 -10.46 7.19
CA TRP A 170 19.52 -9.74 8.13
C TRP A 170 18.76 -8.60 8.83
N PRO A 171 18.40 -8.75 10.12
CA PRO A 171 17.51 -7.80 10.80
C PRO A 171 18.20 -6.50 11.23
N LYS A 172 19.54 -6.41 11.20
CA LYS A 172 20.30 -5.27 11.76
C LYS A 172 19.81 -3.88 11.29
N PRO A 173 19.51 -3.64 9.99
CA PRO A 173 19.03 -2.32 9.55
C PRO A 173 17.67 -1.95 10.15
N PHE A 174 16.78 -2.93 10.31
CA PHE A 174 15.47 -2.76 10.92
C PHE A 174 15.61 -2.45 12.41
N LEU A 175 16.43 -3.24 13.13
CA LEU A 175 16.67 -3.06 14.55
C LEU A 175 17.33 -1.72 14.88
N LYS A 176 18.20 -1.17 14.01
CA LYS A 176 18.74 0.18 14.20
C LYS A 176 17.62 1.22 14.30
N MET A 177 16.61 1.13 13.44
CA MET A 177 15.45 2.02 13.51
C MET A 177 14.56 1.73 14.72
N VAL A 178 14.38 0.45 15.12
CA VAL A 178 13.70 0.09 16.39
C VAL A 178 14.37 0.80 17.55
N SER A 179 15.68 0.62 17.71
CA SER A 179 16.43 1.13 18.86
C SER A 179 16.40 2.66 18.92
N ASN A 180 16.55 3.34 17.77
CA ASN A 180 16.47 4.79 17.69
C ASN A 180 15.09 5.31 18.15
N ARG A 181 14.00 4.76 17.63
CA ARG A 181 12.64 5.20 18.03
C ARG A 181 12.32 4.85 19.48
N ALA A 182 12.81 3.72 19.98
CA ALA A 182 12.67 3.38 21.40
C ALA A 182 13.39 4.38 22.31
N LEU A 183 14.56 4.88 21.90
CA LEU A 183 15.30 5.92 22.64
C LEU A 183 14.53 7.25 22.63
N GLU A 184 14.09 7.71 21.46
CA GLU A 184 13.31 8.97 21.34
C GLU A 184 12.04 8.96 22.21
N VAL A 185 11.37 7.81 22.36
CA VAL A 185 10.20 7.68 23.24
C VAL A 185 10.59 7.76 24.71
N ARG A 186 11.69 7.11 25.13
CA ARG A 186 12.19 7.18 26.52
C ARG A 186 12.64 8.58 26.90
N GLU A 187 13.24 9.30 25.96
CA GLU A 187 13.69 10.69 26.13
C GLU A 187 12.57 11.72 25.96
N GLY A 188 11.34 11.29 25.66
CA GLY A 188 10.19 12.19 25.46
C GLY A 188 10.24 13.01 24.16
N GLN A 189 11.17 12.72 23.25
CA GLN A 189 11.33 13.38 21.95
C GLN A 189 10.29 12.89 20.92
N LEU A 190 9.76 11.69 21.10
CA LEU A 190 8.70 11.13 20.27
C LEU A 190 7.49 10.79 21.14
N TRP A 191 6.40 11.53 20.93
CA TRP A 191 5.12 11.19 21.53
C TRP A 191 4.44 10.04 20.76
N LEU A 192 3.95 9.03 21.49
CA LEU A 192 3.15 7.93 20.94
C LEU A 192 1.99 7.59 21.88
N PRO A 193 0.85 7.10 21.34
CA PRO A 193 -0.17 6.49 22.17
C PRO A 193 0.37 5.20 22.81
N LYS A 194 0.08 4.98 24.09
CA LYS A 194 0.47 3.78 24.86
C LYS A 194 1.98 3.47 24.79
N PRO A 195 2.86 4.41 25.20
CA PRO A 195 4.32 4.32 24.98
C PRO A 195 4.96 3.07 25.60
N ASN A 196 4.49 2.60 26.76
CA ASN A 196 5.02 1.38 27.39
C ASN A 196 4.75 0.13 26.55
N ARG A 197 3.59 0.03 25.90
CA ARG A 197 3.26 -1.08 24.98
C ARG A 197 4.10 -0.99 23.71
N PHE A 198 4.32 0.21 23.19
CA PHE A 198 5.25 0.43 22.08
C PHE A 198 6.68 -0.03 22.40
N LEU A 199 7.20 0.25 23.61
CA LEU A 199 8.49 -0.27 24.06
C LEU A 199 8.49 -1.80 24.19
N GLY A 200 7.36 -2.39 24.58
CA GLY A 200 7.15 -3.84 24.53
C GLY A 200 7.26 -4.43 23.12
N LEU A 201 6.66 -3.77 22.12
CA LEU A 201 6.82 -4.14 20.70
C LEU A 201 8.28 -4.03 20.24
N CYS A 202 9.00 -2.99 20.67
CA CYS A 202 10.43 -2.87 20.37
C CYS A 202 11.22 -4.06 20.94
N ALA A 203 10.94 -4.46 22.18
CA ALA A 203 11.57 -5.63 22.80
C ALA A 203 11.23 -6.93 22.06
N HIS A 204 9.95 -7.12 21.68
CA HIS A 204 9.50 -8.25 20.87
C HIS A 204 10.25 -8.33 19.53
N LEU A 205 10.40 -7.21 18.81
CA LEU A 205 11.16 -7.18 17.55
C LEU A 205 12.62 -7.63 17.71
N HIS A 206 13.27 -7.29 18.82
CA HIS A 206 14.62 -7.81 19.10
C HIS A 206 14.65 -9.32 19.37
N ARG A 207 13.56 -9.92 19.88
CA ARG A 207 13.42 -11.38 20.04
C ARG A 207 13.11 -12.06 18.72
N ALA A 208 12.07 -11.62 18.01
CA ALA A 208 11.69 -12.12 16.69
C ALA A 208 12.87 -12.05 15.70
N ALA A 209 13.68 -10.99 15.77
CA ALA A 209 14.89 -10.88 14.94
C ALA A 209 15.91 -12.02 15.17
N ARG A 210 16.00 -12.58 16.38
CA ARG A 210 16.91 -13.72 16.64
C ARG A 210 16.42 -14.97 15.95
N GLY A 211 15.11 -15.23 15.97
CA GLY A 211 14.48 -16.35 15.27
C GLY A 211 14.53 -16.20 13.75
N ALA A 212 14.42 -14.97 13.24
CA ALA A 212 14.43 -14.69 11.80
C ALA A 212 15.83 -14.60 11.18
N ARG A 213 16.85 -14.22 11.95
CA ARG A 213 18.20 -13.95 11.43
C ARG A 213 18.80 -15.18 10.73
N GLY A 214 19.29 -14.99 9.52
CA GLY A 214 19.97 -16.02 8.73
C GLY A 214 19.03 -16.96 7.98
N ASN A 215 17.72 -16.95 8.27
CA ASN A 215 16.76 -17.72 7.49
C ASN A 215 16.76 -17.26 6.04
N GLU A 216 16.62 -18.22 5.15
CA GLU A 216 16.46 -17.96 3.73
C GLU A 216 15.04 -17.48 3.44
N PHE A 217 14.95 -16.55 2.51
CA PHE A 217 13.67 -16.13 1.95
C PHE A 217 13.83 -15.92 0.45
N ARG A 218 12.75 -16.20 -0.30
CA ARG A 218 12.69 -15.83 -1.71
C ARG A 218 12.46 -14.34 -1.81
N SER A 219 13.44 -13.62 -2.31
CA SER A 219 13.35 -12.18 -2.49
C SER A 219 12.58 -11.83 -3.77
N ALA A 220 11.87 -10.72 -3.71
CA ALA A 220 11.09 -10.20 -4.80
C ALA A 220 11.08 -8.67 -4.73
N LEU A 221 11.00 -8.01 -5.87
CA LEU A 221 10.80 -6.57 -5.88
C LEU A 221 9.37 -6.28 -5.44
N ALA A 222 9.20 -5.79 -4.22
CA ALA A 222 7.88 -5.53 -3.65
C ALA A 222 7.15 -4.37 -4.35
N HIS A 223 5.84 -4.33 -4.16
CA HIS A 223 4.90 -3.29 -4.57
C HIS A 223 5.06 -2.03 -3.73
N GLY A 224 5.16 -2.19 -2.40
CA GLY A 224 5.54 -1.13 -1.47
C GLY A 224 4.44 -0.41 -0.74
N ASP A 225 3.22 -0.60 -1.22
CA ASP A 225 1.99 -0.10 -0.63
C ASP A 225 0.84 -1.08 -0.95
N LEU A 226 1.12 -2.38 -0.80
CA LEU A 226 0.17 -3.42 -1.19
C LEU A 226 -0.91 -3.59 -0.13
N HIS A 227 -1.92 -2.73 -0.17
CA HIS A 227 -3.14 -2.87 0.61
C HIS A 227 -4.34 -3.19 -0.30
N LEU A 228 -5.43 -3.72 0.26
CA LEU A 228 -6.58 -4.22 -0.51
C LEU A 228 -7.26 -3.18 -1.42
N ARG A 229 -7.03 -1.88 -1.24
CA ARG A 229 -7.51 -0.82 -2.15
C ARG A 229 -6.64 -0.63 -3.41
N ASN A 230 -5.41 -1.15 -3.42
CA ASN A 230 -4.46 -1.11 -4.54
C ASN A 230 -4.48 -2.42 -5.35
N ILE A 231 -5.45 -3.29 -5.06
CA ILE A 231 -5.69 -4.54 -5.76
C ILE A 231 -7.08 -4.41 -6.39
N ILE A 232 -7.18 -4.51 -7.71
CA ILE A 232 -8.45 -4.49 -8.44
C ILE A 232 -8.79 -5.92 -8.85
N MET A 233 -10.04 -6.32 -8.60
CA MET A 233 -10.56 -7.64 -8.92
C MET A 233 -11.70 -7.52 -9.93
N SER A 234 -11.64 -8.34 -10.96
CA SER A 234 -12.73 -8.57 -11.92
C SER A 234 -12.90 -10.06 -12.14
N GLU A 235 -13.88 -10.48 -12.94
CA GLU A 235 -13.99 -11.88 -13.37
C GLU A 235 -12.75 -12.35 -14.15
N ARG A 236 -12.10 -11.44 -14.89
CA ARG A 236 -10.97 -11.75 -15.79
C ARG A 236 -9.64 -11.93 -15.06
N GLY A 237 -9.50 -11.41 -13.85
CA GLY A 237 -8.25 -11.47 -13.12
C GLY A 237 -8.12 -10.46 -12.00
N VAL A 238 -6.89 -10.34 -11.52
CA VAL A 238 -6.46 -9.43 -10.45
C VAL A 238 -5.40 -8.49 -10.99
N SER A 239 -5.54 -7.19 -10.72
CA SER A 239 -4.57 -6.19 -11.16
C SER A 239 -4.04 -5.37 -10.00
N PHE A 240 -2.78 -4.99 -10.08
CA PHE A 240 -2.11 -4.15 -9.09
C PHE A 240 -1.97 -2.72 -9.60
N ILE A 241 -2.26 -1.73 -8.75
CA ILE A 241 -2.15 -0.30 -9.07
C ILE A 241 -1.35 0.44 -8.02
N ASP A 242 -0.83 1.62 -8.37
CA ASP A 242 -0.17 2.53 -7.43
C ASP A 242 1.10 1.96 -6.76
N PHE A 243 2.00 1.42 -7.58
CA PHE A 243 3.31 0.94 -7.13
C PHE A 243 4.14 2.06 -6.53
N LEU A 244 4.73 1.81 -5.35
CA LEU A 244 5.73 2.71 -4.78
C LEU A 244 7.12 2.30 -5.21
N ASN A 245 7.94 3.30 -5.54
CA ASN A 245 9.35 3.08 -5.82
C ASN A 245 10.12 2.94 -4.50
N HIS A 246 10.26 1.71 -4.04
CA HIS A 246 11.20 1.35 -2.99
C HIS A 246 12.04 0.17 -3.46
N ASN A 247 13.36 0.20 -3.22
CA ASN A 247 14.26 -0.92 -3.54
C ASN A 247 14.14 -2.05 -2.51
N ALA A 248 12.95 -2.25 -1.90
CA ALA A 248 12.81 -3.31 -0.90
C ALA A 248 12.53 -4.62 -1.61
N ILE A 249 13.34 -5.60 -1.23
CA ILE A 249 13.38 -6.94 -1.80
C ILE A 249 12.59 -7.95 -0.95
N PHE A 250 11.78 -7.46 0.00
CA PHE A 250 11.09 -8.25 1.01
C PHE A 250 9.59 -8.37 0.68
N PRO A 251 9.15 -9.40 -0.07
CA PRO A 251 7.73 -9.62 -0.39
C PRO A 251 6.85 -9.76 0.86
N GLN A 252 7.40 -10.26 1.96
CA GLN A 252 6.72 -10.37 3.25
C GLN A 252 6.21 -9.01 3.76
N ARG A 253 6.83 -7.90 3.36
CA ARG A 253 6.35 -6.55 3.72
C ARG A 253 5.03 -6.23 3.01
N ASP A 254 4.90 -6.57 1.75
CA ASP A 254 3.66 -6.39 1.01
C ASP A 254 2.54 -7.23 1.63
N ILE A 255 2.83 -8.48 1.99
CA ILE A 255 1.87 -9.35 2.67
C ILE A 255 1.47 -8.74 4.02
N ALA A 256 2.40 -8.23 4.81
CA ALA A 256 2.08 -7.55 6.07
C ALA A 256 1.26 -6.27 5.86
N ASP A 257 1.50 -5.54 4.77
CA ASP A 257 0.74 -4.34 4.38
C ASP A 257 -0.72 -4.68 4.07
N ILE A 258 -1.03 -5.83 3.44
CA ILE A 258 -2.41 -6.26 3.17
C ILE A 258 -3.26 -6.24 4.45
N TRP A 259 -2.73 -6.76 5.56
CA TRP A 259 -3.46 -6.93 6.80
C TRP A 259 -3.39 -5.72 7.74
N LEU A 260 -2.23 -5.03 7.77
CA LEU A 260 -1.96 -4.00 8.78
C LEU A 260 -1.97 -2.57 8.24
N ALA A 261 -2.08 -2.34 6.93
CA ALA A 261 -2.04 -0.98 6.39
C ALA A 261 -3.15 -0.08 6.92
N ASN A 262 -4.36 -0.64 7.04
CA ASN A 262 -5.53 0.04 7.56
C ASN A 262 -6.03 -0.59 8.86
N CYS A 263 -5.11 -1.09 9.71
CA CYS A 263 -5.48 -1.66 11.01
C CYS A 263 -6.44 -0.72 11.77
N PRO A 264 -7.61 -1.21 12.24
CA PRO A 264 -7.98 -2.63 12.40
C PRO A 264 -8.89 -3.25 11.31
N GLU A 265 -9.03 -2.65 10.12
CA GLU A 265 -10.03 -3.04 9.11
C GLU A 265 -10.05 -4.53 8.71
N HIS A 266 -8.95 -5.26 8.92
CA HIS A 266 -8.79 -6.66 8.47
C HIS A 266 -8.53 -7.64 9.62
N LEU A 267 -8.78 -7.23 10.87
CA LEU A 267 -8.76 -8.15 12.00
C LEU A 267 -10.04 -8.99 12.01
N ALA A 268 -9.97 -10.18 12.62
CA ALA A 268 -11.08 -11.09 12.78
C ALA A 268 -12.24 -10.39 13.51
N SER A 269 -13.40 -10.37 12.86
CA SER A 269 -14.66 -9.95 13.46
C SER A 269 -15.11 -10.91 14.56
N ASP A 270 -16.00 -10.43 15.42
CA ASP A 270 -16.62 -11.26 16.46
C ASP A 270 -17.30 -12.49 15.85
N GLY A 271 -17.07 -13.66 16.45
CA GLY A 271 -17.56 -14.96 15.95
C GLY A 271 -16.61 -15.71 15.02
N ASN A 272 -15.56 -15.05 14.49
CA ASN A 272 -14.50 -15.74 13.75
C ASN A 272 -13.36 -16.16 14.67
N THR A 273 -12.79 -17.35 14.43
CA THR A 273 -11.60 -17.80 15.14
C THR A 273 -10.39 -16.94 14.74
N PRO A 274 -9.78 -16.20 15.68
CA PRO A 274 -8.60 -15.39 15.39
C PRO A 274 -7.39 -16.30 15.16
N GLY A 275 -6.63 -16.01 14.11
CA GLY A 275 -5.33 -16.59 13.81
C GLY A 275 -4.18 -15.60 14.07
N PHE A 276 -3.07 -15.80 13.35
CA PHE A 276 -1.86 -14.99 13.52
C PHE A 276 -2.15 -13.48 13.35
N GLY A 277 -1.69 -12.67 14.32
CA GLY A 277 -1.87 -11.21 14.30
C GLY A 277 -3.33 -10.75 14.42
N LEU A 278 -4.22 -11.60 14.95
CA LEU A 278 -5.68 -11.38 15.02
C LEU A 278 -6.39 -11.30 13.66
N VAL A 279 -5.76 -11.70 12.56
CA VAL A 279 -6.48 -11.95 11.30
C VAL A 279 -7.21 -13.29 11.41
N SER A 280 -8.37 -13.45 10.78
CA SER A 280 -9.14 -14.72 10.83
C SER A 280 -8.29 -15.91 10.39
N GLN A 281 -8.37 -17.04 11.10
CA GLN A 281 -7.66 -18.26 10.73
C GLN A 281 -8.08 -18.76 9.34
N ALA A 282 -9.39 -18.69 9.03
CA ALA A 282 -9.90 -19.08 7.70
C ALA A 282 -9.35 -18.17 6.60
N ASP A 283 -9.17 -16.88 6.89
CA ASP A 283 -8.62 -15.92 5.92
C ASP A 283 -7.15 -16.23 5.62
N TRP A 284 -6.36 -16.56 6.65
CA TRP A 284 -4.98 -17.01 6.47
C TRP A 284 -4.90 -18.26 5.62
N VAL A 285 -5.68 -19.29 5.95
CA VAL A 285 -5.69 -20.56 5.20
C VAL A 285 -5.98 -20.31 3.72
N ALA A 286 -7.03 -19.55 3.41
CA ALA A 286 -7.39 -19.27 2.02
C ALA A 286 -6.31 -18.45 1.28
N PHE A 287 -5.75 -17.43 1.93
CA PHE A 287 -4.70 -16.61 1.34
C PHE A 287 -3.41 -17.41 1.09
N GLU A 288 -2.97 -18.20 2.06
CA GLU A 288 -1.75 -19.03 1.98
C GLU A 288 -1.87 -20.15 0.96
N GLU A 289 -3.05 -20.77 0.86
CA GLU A 289 -3.37 -21.75 -0.19
C GLU A 289 -3.19 -21.11 -1.57
N GLY A 290 -3.74 -19.90 -1.76
CA GLY A 290 -3.58 -19.16 -3.01
C GLY A 290 -2.13 -18.76 -3.27
N TYR A 291 -1.43 -18.25 -2.26
CA TYR A 291 -0.05 -17.80 -2.36
C TYR A 291 0.93 -18.95 -2.64
N GLY A 292 0.63 -20.13 -2.10
CA GLY A 292 1.41 -21.37 -2.23
C GLY A 292 2.54 -21.49 -1.22
N ALA A 293 2.42 -20.90 -0.03
CA ALA A 293 3.39 -21.06 1.06
C ALA A 293 2.73 -20.85 2.43
N SER A 294 3.22 -21.55 3.46
CA SER A 294 2.90 -21.23 4.86
C SER A 294 3.66 -19.97 5.26
N LEU A 295 2.93 -18.86 5.37
CA LEU A 295 3.46 -17.54 5.68
C LEU A 295 3.48 -17.33 7.19
N THR A 296 2.42 -17.72 7.91
CA THR A 296 2.33 -17.52 9.34
C THR A 296 3.42 -18.27 10.10
N ASP A 297 3.92 -19.38 9.56
CA ASP A 297 5.03 -20.13 10.16
C ASP A 297 6.43 -19.59 9.77
N ASP A 298 6.54 -18.71 8.76
CA ASP A 298 7.82 -18.15 8.31
C ASP A 298 8.37 -17.12 9.33
N PRO A 299 9.53 -17.38 9.98
CA PRO A 299 10.13 -16.45 10.93
C PRO A 299 10.42 -15.06 10.35
N VAL A 300 10.78 -14.99 9.06
CA VAL A 300 11.05 -13.73 8.35
C VAL A 300 9.76 -12.94 8.18
N PHE A 301 8.66 -13.62 7.80
CA PHE A 301 7.34 -13.01 7.72
C PHE A 301 6.87 -12.51 9.07
N ARG A 302 6.91 -13.34 10.13
CA ARG A 302 6.48 -12.95 11.48
C ARG A 302 7.23 -11.71 11.98
N PHE A 303 8.55 -11.65 11.76
CA PHE A 303 9.33 -10.45 12.07
C PHE A 303 8.86 -9.22 11.27
N LEU A 304 8.65 -9.36 9.96
CA LEU A 304 8.24 -8.25 9.10
C LEU A 304 6.80 -7.79 9.35
N PHE A 305 5.93 -8.69 9.82
CA PHE A 305 4.58 -8.37 10.29
C PHE A 305 4.62 -7.50 11.56
N ALA A 306 5.38 -7.93 12.59
CA ALA A 306 5.61 -7.12 13.78
C ALA A 306 6.30 -5.78 13.44
N TRP A 307 7.22 -5.78 12.47
CA TRP A 307 7.89 -4.57 12.01
C TRP A 307 6.90 -3.61 11.33
N ARG A 308 5.92 -4.15 10.59
CA ARG A 308 4.86 -3.34 10.00
C ARG A 308 3.97 -2.70 11.06
N LEU A 309 3.61 -3.45 12.11
CA LEU A 309 2.90 -2.90 13.27
C LEU A 309 3.70 -1.76 13.91
N PHE A 310 5.02 -1.91 14.07
CA PHE A 310 5.91 -0.87 14.58
C PHE A 310 5.87 0.40 13.72
N ARG A 311 6.00 0.27 12.39
CA ARG A 311 5.93 1.43 11.49
C ARG A 311 4.58 2.13 11.55
N PHE A 312 3.50 1.36 11.66
CA PHE A 312 2.16 1.90 11.84
C PHE A 312 2.06 2.69 13.14
N TRP A 313 2.53 2.13 14.26
CA TRP A 313 2.49 2.77 15.56
C TRP A 313 3.27 4.08 15.59
N VAL A 314 4.47 4.10 14.99
CA VAL A 314 5.26 5.34 14.84
C VAL A 314 4.50 6.39 14.02
N SER A 315 3.74 5.98 13.01
CA SER A 315 2.94 6.91 12.20
C SER A 315 1.80 7.57 12.98
N LEU A 316 1.29 6.91 14.03
CA LEU A 316 0.28 7.49 14.93
C LEU A 316 0.83 8.71 15.70
N GLY A 317 2.11 8.69 16.07
CA GLY A 317 2.77 9.83 16.74
C GLY A 317 2.87 11.10 15.90
N ARG A 318 2.66 11.01 14.58
CA ARG A 318 2.65 12.17 13.67
C ARG A 318 1.31 12.90 13.63
N LYS A 319 0.25 12.28 14.16
CA LYS A 319 -1.10 12.85 14.23
C LYS A 319 -1.26 13.58 15.56
N LEU A 320 -2.14 14.59 15.61
CA LEU A 320 -2.31 15.44 16.79
C LEU A 320 -2.60 14.60 18.05
N PRO A 321 -1.85 14.77 19.15
CA PRO A 321 -1.93 13.92 20.34
C PRO A 321 -3.33 13.79 20.96
N GLU A 322 -4.11 14.87 20.94
CA GLU A 322 -5.44 14.95 21.53
C GLU A 322 -6.46 14.06 20.82
N LEU A 323 -6.34 13.89 19.50
CA LEU A 323 -7.24 13.07 18.69
C LEU A 323 -6.95 11.56 18.82
N GLN A 324 -5.83 11.18 19.43
CA GLN A 324 -5.26 9.83 19.28
C GLN A 324 -5.10 9.04 20.58
N ARG A 325 -5.09 9.69 21.77
CA ARG A 325 -4.80 9.05 23.08
C ARG A 325 -5.65 7.80 23.36
N ASN A 326 -6.91 7.82 22.92
CA ASN A 326 -7.88 6.73 23.07
C ASN A 326 -8.51 6.32 21.73
N SER A 327 -7.83 6.57 20.61
CA SER A 327 -8.35 6.14 19.31
C SER A 327 -8.50 4.62 19.27
N GLN A 328 -9.62 4.14 18.73
CA GLN A 328 -9.87 2.71 18.52
C GLN A 328 -8.72 2.03 17.77
N THR A 329 -8.07 2.76 16.87
CA THR A 329 -6.84 2.34 16.18
C THR A 329 -5.71 2.00 17.15
N ALA A 330 -5.39 2.87 18.11
CA ALA A 330 -4.33 2.62 19.08
C ALA A 330 -4.64 1.41 19.99
N VAL A 331 -5.91 1.25 20.39
CA VAL A 331 -6.36 0.07 21.17
C VAL A 331 -6.18 -1.21 20.35
N SER A 332 -6.57 -1.19 19.09
CA SER A 332 -6.47 -2.37 18.22
C SER A 332 -5.03 -2.76 17.94
N VAL A 333 -4.14 -1.78 17.76
CA VAL A 333 -2.70 -2.00 17.61
C VAL A 333 -2.10 -2.67 18.85
N VAL A 334 -2.53 -2.28 20.06
CA VAL A 334 -2.16 -2.98 21.30
C VAL A 334 -2.68 -4.42 21.31
N ARG A 335 -3.95 -4.66 20.90
CA ARG A 335 -4.51 -6.01 20.83
C ARG A 335 -3.70 -6.92 19.90
N VAL A 336 -3.29 -6.42 18.73
CA VAL A 336 -2.43 -7.18 17.80
C VAL A 336 -1.09 -7.51 18.45
N LEU A 337 -0.44 -6.55 19.13
CA LEU A 337 0.78 -6.83 19.88
C LEU A 337 0.57 -7.91 20.95
N ASP A 338 -0.49 -7.79 21.76
CA ASP A 338 -0.75 -8.73 22.84
C ASP A 338 -0.99 -10.16 22.28
N ALA A 339 -1.64 -10.28 21.12
CA ALA A 339 -1.78 -11.56 20.42
C ALA A 339 -0.43 -12.12 19.92
N LEU A 340 0.43 -11.28 19.33
CA LEU A 340 1.78 -11.70 18.92
C LEU A 340 2.64 -12.16 20.12
N LEU A 341 2.47 -11.53 21.28
CA LEU A 341 3.19 -11.92 22.50
C LEU A 341 2.67 -13.23 23.10
N ALA A 342 1.36 -13.48 23.03
CA ALA A 342 0.75 -14.72 23.53
C ALA A 342 1.18 -15.93 22.67
N ASP A 343 1.25 -15.74 21.36
CA ASP A 343 1.67 -16.73 20.38
C ASP A 343 3.18 -17.06 20.46
N GLU A 344 4.03 -16.17 21.00
CA GLU A 344 5.43 -16.51 21.35
C GLU A 344 5.57 -17.39 22.61
N ALA A 345 4.55 -17.44 23.47
CA ALA A 345 4.59 -18.12 24.76
C ALA A 345 4.02 -19.54 24.74
N GLY A 346 3.30 -19.91 23.67
CA GLY A 346 2.88 -21.29 23.38
C GLY A 346 3.91 -21.97 22.49
#